data_AF-K7UPM7-F1
#
_entry.id   AF-K7UPM7-F1
#
_cell.length_a   1.000
_cell.length_b   1.000
_cell.length_c   1.000
_cell.angle_alpha   90.00
_cell.angle_beta   90.00
_cell.angle_gamma   90.00
#
_symmetry.space_group_name_H-M   'P 1'
#
loop_
_entity.id
_entity.type
_entity.pdbx_description
1 polymer ?
#
loop_
_entity_poly.entity_id
_entity_poly.type
_entity_poly.pdbx_seq_one_letter_code
_entity_poly.pdbx_strand_id
1 'polypeptide(L)'
;MVTRGGGSQSYGFPIYCAAWLPLAHIIKPDPPAAEADADDPSSSTPSLPMAVLGGGGGEGRSGVPNKLVVAALATGEEAAPALSPDTVVEVNSEEEVPYRMAVHPRGDGVFCAFPNGCRKERDHRGWLWSRTRML
;
A
#
# COMPACT_ATOMS: atom_id res chain seq x y z
N MET A 1 18.82 24.24 21.41
CA MET A 1 17.36 24.02 21.33
C MET A 1 17.03 23.84 19.86
N VAL A 2 17.01 22.60 19.36
CA VAL A 2 16.73 22.33 17.94
C VAL A 2 15.22 22.33 17.77
N THR A 3 14.73 23.25 16.94
CA THR A 3 13.35 23.26 16.47
C THR A 3 13.12 22.00 15.63
N ARG A 4 12.36 21.04 16.19
CA ARG A 4 11.88 19.84 15.48
C ARG A 4 10.92 20.29 14.38
N GLY A 5 11.45 20.55 13.18
CA GLY A 5 10.64 20.75 11.99
C GLY A 5 10.04 19.41 11.59
N GLY A 6 8.71 19.28 11.69
CA GLY A 6 8.00 18.23 10.98
C GLY A 6 8.21 18.43 9.48
N GLY A 7 9.08 17.63 8.87
CA GLY A 7 9.31 17.66 7.42
C GLY A 7 8.09 17.11 6.67
N SER A 8 7.88 17.56 5.44
CA SER A 8 6.98 16.88 4.51
C SER A 8 7.75 15.77 3.80
N GLN A 9 7.14 14.59 3.66
CA GLN A 9 7.70 13.47 2.90
C GLN A 9 7.17 13.53 1.46
N SER A 10 8.04 13.29 0.49
CA SER A 10 7.69 13.22 -0.93
C SER A 10 8.05 11.85 -1.51
N TYR A 11 7.25 11.38 -2.47
CA TYR A 11 7.45 10.09 -3.17
C TYR A 11 7.73 10.25 -4.67
N GLY A 12 7.90 11.50 -5.13
CA GLY A 12 8.29 11.79 -6.52
C GLY A 12 7.15 11.71 -7.55
N PHE A 13 5.89 11.64 -7.12
CA PHE A 13 4.72 11.72 -8.00
C PHE A 13 3.53 12.39 -7.28
N PRO A 14 2.56 13.00 -8.02
CA PRO A 14 1.32 13.51 -7.44
C PRO A 14 0.50 12.39 -6.81
N ILE A 15 0.14 12.52 -5.53
CA ILE A 15 -0.66 11.52 -4.81
C ILE A 15 -2.13 11.95 -4.86
N TYR A 16 -2.98 11.07 -5.37
CA TYR A 16 -4.42 11.31 -5.51
C TYR A 16 -5.26 10.48 -4.56
N CYS A 17 -4.74 9.33 -4.12
CA CYS A 17 -5.44 8.46 -3.19
C CYS A 17 -4.46 7.79 -2.21
N ALA A 18 -4.96 7.47 -1.02
CA ALA A 18 -4.20 6.79 0.02
C ALA A 18 -5.12 5.93 0.90
N ALA A 19 -4.58 4.86 1.47
CA ALA A 19 -5.29 4.03 2.44
C ALA A 19 -4.33 3.33 3.41
N TRP A 20 -4.80 3.14 4.64
CA TRP A 20 -4.07 2.39 5.67
C TRP A 20 -4.23 0.89 5.47
N LEU A 21 -3.11 0.18 5.47
CA LEU A 21 -3.08 -1.27 5.34
C LEU A 21 -3.17 -1.96 6.71
N PRO A 22 -4.10 -2.91 6.89
CA PRO A 22 -4.16 -3.73 8.09
C PRO A 22 -3.01 -4.74 8.05
N LEU A 23 -1.97 -4.39 8.81
CA LEU A 23 -0.73 -5.13 8.98
C LEU A 23 -0.87 -6.64 9.25
N ALA A 24 -1.91 -7.01 9.99
CA ALA A 24 -2.07 -8.36 10.51
C ALA A 24 -2.09 -9.42 9.39
N HIS A 25 -2.55 -9.06 8.18
CA HIS A 25 -2.83 -10.02 7.11
C HIS A 25 -1.79 -9.98 5.97
N ILE A 26 -0.89 -8.99 5.97
CA ILE A 26 0.17 -8.86 4.96
C ILE A 26 1.40 -9.68 5.38
N ILE A 27 1.71 -9.70 6.69
CA ILE A 27 2.89 -10.40 7.22
C ILE A 27 2.59 -11.88 7.54
N LYS A 28 1.35 -12.22 7.91
CA LYS A 28 0.87 -13.59 8.04
C LYS A 28 -0.36 -13.78 7.16
N PRO A 29 -0.24 -14.40 5.97
CA PRO A 29 -1.42 -14.90 5.29
C PRO A 29 -2.05 -15.97 6.18
N ASP A 30 -3.34 -15.83 6.52
CA ASP A 30 -4.07 -16.88 7.23
C ASP A 30 -3.90 -18.20 6.45
N PRO A 31 -3.50 -19.29 7.12
CA PRO A 31 -3.52 -20.59 6.49
C PRO A 31 -4.96 -20.90 6.03
N PRO A 32 -5.14 -21.55 4.86
CA PRO A 32 -6.46 -22.01 4.45
C PRO A 32 -7.03 -22.88 5.57
N ALA A 33 -8.30 -22.69 5.90
CA ALA A 33 -8.99 -23.39 6.98
C ALA A 33 -8.83 -24.91 6.86
N ALA A 34 -7.84 -25.44 7.57
CA ALA A 34 -7.59 -26.85 7.77
C ALA A 34 -6.94 -26.97 9.15
N GLU A 35 -7.77 -27.41 10.09
CA GLU A 35 -7.51 -28.11 11.35
C GLU A 35 -6.23 -27.76 12.15
N ALA A 36 -6.47 -27.36 13.40
CA ALA A 36 -5.50 -26.98 14.42
C ALA A 36 -4.41 -28.04 14.68
N ASP A 37 -3.15 -27.58 14.87
CA ASP A 37 -2.34 -28.02 16.01
C ASP A 37 -1.12 -27.12 16.31
N ALA A 38 -0.87 -27.00 17.62
CA ALA A 38 0.32 -26.64 18.39
C ALA A 38 1.25 -25.43 18.05
N ASP A 39 1.25 -24.49 18.99
CA ASP A 39 2.38 -23.72 19.57
C ASP A 39 3.70 -23.60 18.78
N ASP A 40 3.97 -22.39 18.30
CA ASP A 40 5.32 -21.84 18.14
C ASP A 40 5.29 -20.37 18.59
N PRO A 41 6.05 -19.94 19.62
CA PRO A 41 6.13 -18.54 20.05
C PRO A 41 6.96 -17.74 19.03
N SER A 42 6.39 -17.58 17.84
CA SER A 42 7.00 -16.88 16.72
C SER A 42 7.05 -15.38 17.06
N SER A 43 8.25 -14.93 17.41
CA SER A 43 8.74 -13.55 17.48
C SER A 43 7.74 -12.53 16.93
N SER A 44 6.99 -11.90 17.85
CA SER A 44 6.08 -10.81 17.53
C SER A 44 6.91 -9.55 17.27
N THR A 45 7.51 -9.44 16.10
CA THR A 45 7.91 -8.12 15.60
C THR A 45 6.64 -7.28 15.50
N PRO A 46 6.54 -6.14 16.20
CA PRO A 46 5.37 -5.30 16.09
C PRO A 46 5.28 -4.84 14.64
N SER A 47 4.24 -5.29 13.95
CA SER A 47 3.99 -4.90 12.57
C SER A 47 3.80 -3.38 12.54
N LEU A 48 4.68 -2.65 11.83
CA LEU A 48 4.66 -1.18 11.74
C LEU A 48 3.57 -0.72 10.76
N PRO A 49 2.64 0.19 11.13
CA PRO A 49 1.50 0.54 10.28
C PRO A 49 1.97 1.01 8.91
N MET A 50 1.34 0.52 7.85
CA MET A 50 1.72 0.86 6.47
C MET A 50 0.59 1.60 5.78
N ALA A 51 0.94 2.50 4.87
CA ALA A 51 0.00 3.15 3.97
C ALA A 51 0.35 2.80 2.52
N VAL A 52 -0.67 2.56 1.71
CA VAL A 52 -0.55 2.57 0.26
C VAL A 52 -0.89 3.97 -0.25
N LEU A 53 -0.10 4.47 -1.18
CA LEU A 53 -0.25 5.77 -1.83
C LEU A 53 -0.36 5.54 -3.33
N GLY A 54 -1.34 6.15 -3.98
CA GLY A 54 -1.58 6.01 -5.40
C GLY A 54 -1.69 7.36 -6.09
N GLY A 55 -1.06 7.46 -7.24
CA GLY A 55 -1.26 8.59 -8.15
C GLY A 55 -0.32 8.52 -9.35
N GLY A 56 0.00 9.66 -9.93
CA GLY A 56 0.84 9.69 -11.12
C GLY A 56 0.67 10.91 -11.99
N GLY A 57 1.24 10.82 -13.18
CA GLY A 57 1.36 11.91 -14.14
C GLY A 57 0.33 11.94 -15.27
N GLY A 58 -0.66 11.03 -15.30
CA GLY A 58 -1.64 10.98 -16.39
C GLY A 58 -1.23 10.05 -17.53
N GLU A 59 -1.65 10.39 -18.75
CA GLU A 59 -1.40 9.65 -20.00
C GLU A 59 0.08 9.69 -20.48
N GLY A 60 1.06 9.79 -19.58
CA GLY A 60 2.49 9.71 -19.91
C GLY A 60 3.15 10.99 -20.44
N ARG A 61 2.41 12.09 -20.63
CA ARG A 61 2.97 13.35 -21.18
C ARG A 61 3.83 14.15 -20.20
N SER A 62 3.73 13.87 -18.91
CA SER A 62 4.45 14.58 -17.84
C SER A 62 5.82 13.97 -17.51
N GLY A 63 6.13 12.77 -18.03
CA GLY A 63 7.30 11.99 -17.62
C GLY A 63 7.22 11.42 -16.20
N VAL A 64 6.10 11.63 -15.49
CA VAL A 64 5.86 11.08 -14.16
C VAL A 64 5.05 9.79 -14.28
N PRO A 65 5.55 8.65 -13.78
CA PRO A 65 4.85 7.37 -13.89
C PRO A 65 3.59 7.35 -13.03
N ASN A 66 2.56 6.62 -13.48
CA ASN A 66 1.45 6.25 -12.63
C ASN A 66 1.83 5.02 -11.81
N LYS A 67 1.68 5.11 -10.50
CA LYS A 67 2.10 4.04 -9.59
C LYS A 67 1.37 4.05 -8.26
N LEU A 68 1.44 2.89 -7.61
CA LEU A 68 1.10 2.65 -6.23
C LEU A 68 2.39 2.36 -5.47
N VAL A 69 2.58 2.97 -4.30
CA VAL A 69 3.70 2.66 -3.40
C VAL A 69 3.19 2.34 -2.01
N VAL A 70 3.85 1.42 -1.32
CA VAL A 70 3.58 1.11 0.07
C VAL A 70 4.70 1.66 0.92
N ALA A 71 4.37 2.49 1.92
CA ALA A 71 5.33 3.07 2.85
C ALA A 71 4.96 2.70 4.29
N ALA A 72 5.97 2.31 5.07
CA ALA A 72 5.82 2.07 6.50
C ALA A 72 5.76 3.39 7.28
N LEU A 73 4.99 3.43 8.35
CA LEU A 73 4.97 4.54 9.29
C LEU A 73 6.15 4.38 10.26
N ALA A 74 7.11 5.29 10.15
CA ALA A 74 8.17 5.43 11.13
C ALA A 74 7.57 5.96 12.43
N THR A 75 7.58 5.12 13.47
CA THR A 75 7.18 5.46 14.84
C THR A 75 8.43 5.43 15.71
N GLY A 76 9.19 6.52 15.68
CA GLY A 76 10.26 6.76 16.65
C GLY A 76 9.66 7.35 17.92
N GLU A 77 10.10 6.89 19.09
CA GLU A 77 9.60 7.32 20.42
C GLU A 77 9.68 8.85 20.64
N GLU A 78 10.48 9.54 19.82
CA GLU A 78 10.77 10.97 19.96
C GLU A 78 10.48 11.81 18.71
N ALA A 79 9.88 11.22 17.66
CA ALA A 79 9.53 11.93 16.43
C ALA A 79 8.02 11.87 16.18
N ALA A 80 7.48 12.92 15.55
CA ALA A 80 6.11 12.86 15.05
C ALA A 80 5.98 11.71 14.03
N PRO A 81 4.84 11.00 14.00
CA PRO A 81 4.62 9.89 13.07
C PRO A 81 4.76 10.38 11.63
N ALA A 82 5.63 9.74 10.86
CA ALA A 82 5.91 10.08 9.47
C ALA A 82 6.00 8.81 8.62
N LEU A 83 5.56 8.88 7.37
CA LEU A 83 5.77 7.77 6.45
C LEU A 83 7.25 7.74 6.03
N SER A 84 7.80 6.53 5.96
CA SER A 84 9.17 6.26 5.55
C SER A 84 9.41 6.74 4.12
N PRO A 85 10.57 7.34 3.81
CA PRO A 85 10.97 7.63 2.44
C PRO A 85 11.17 6.34 1.63
N ASP A 86 11.60 5.27 2.28
CA ASP A 86 11.83 3.98 1.65
C ASP A 86 10.50 3.25 1.49
N THR A 87 10.15 2.93 0.24
CA THR A 87 8.94 2.20 -0.11
C THR A 87 9.20 0.70 -0.04
N VAL A 88 8.27 -0.03 0.57
CA VAL A 88 8.31 -1.49 0.71
C VAL A 88 7.91 -2.18 -0.59
N VAL A 89 6.94 -1.61 -1.29
CA VAL A 89 6.40 -2.14 -2.55
C VAL A 89 6.15 -0.98 -3.51
N GLU A 90 6.44 -1.19 -4.80
CA GLU A 90 6.10 -0.29 -5.88
C GLU A 90 5.42 -1.07 -7.01
N VAL A 91 4.26 -0.59 -7.46
CA VAL A 91 3.48 -1.17 -8.55
C VAL A 91 3.21 -0.08 -9.58
N ASN A 92 3.71 -0.26 -10.81
CA ASN A 92 3.44 0.66 -11.91
C ASN A 92 2.07 0.35 -12.52
N SER A 93 1.24 1.38 -12.69
CA SER A 93 -0.10 1.27 -13.30
C SER A 93 -0.14 1.72 -14.77
N GLU A 94 1.01 1.78 -15.43
CA GLU A 94 1.16 2.16 -16.84
C GLU A 94 0.52 3.53 -17.13
N GLU A 95 -0.34 3.63 -18.14
CA GLU A 95 -1.03 4.86 -18.55
C GLU A 95 -2.27 5.17 -17.68
N GLU A 96 -2.64 4.29 -16.75
CA GLU A 96 -3.82 4.50 -15.91
C GLU A 96 -3.47 5.12 -14.56
N VAL A 97 -4.06 6.28 -14.27
CA VAL A 97 -3.89 6.98 -13.00
C VAL A 97 -4.79 6.39 -11.91
N PRO A 98 -4.25 5.86 -10.80
CA PRO A 98 -5.08 5.48 -9.67
C PRO A 98 -5.58 6.73 -8.96
N TYR A 99 -6.90 6.85 -8.79
CA TYR A 99 -7.51 8.06 -8.21
C TYR A 99 -8.46 7.80 -7.04
N ARG A 100 -8.86 6.55 -6.78
CA ARG A 100 -9.55 6.13 -5.56
C ARG A 100 -9.08 4.75 -5.15
N MET A 101 -9.10 4.48 -3.84
CA MET A 101 -8.79 3.16 -3.34
C MET A 101 -9.63 2.76 -2.13
N ALA A 102 -9.81 1.45 -1.95
CA ALA A 102 -10.42 0.86 -0.79
C ALA A 102 -9.67 -0.42 -0.42
N VAL A 103 -9.36 -0.60 0.86
CA VAL A 103 -8.77 -1.86 1.34
C VAL A 103 -9.86 -2.91 1.43
N HIS A 104 -9.59 -4.11 0.94
CA HIS A 104 -10.50 -5.22 1.08
C HIS A 104 -10.76 -5.47 2.58
N PRO A 105 -12.00 -5.72 3.04
CA PRO A 105 -12.30 -5.91 4.48
C PRO A 105 -11.49 -7.02 5.15
N ARG A 106 -11.09 -8.03 4.38
CA ARG A 106 -10.17 -9.10 4.81
C ARG A 106 -8.69 -8.69 4.84
N GLY A 107 -8.34 -7.42 4.64
CA GLY A 107 -6.97 -6.93 4.69
C GLY A 107 -5.98 -7.52 3.68
N ASP A 108 -6.47 -8.30 2.71
CA ASP A 108 -5.64 -9.12 1.83
C ASP A 108 -5.41 -8.50 0.45
N GLY A 109 -5.65 -7.19 0.33
CA GLY A 109 -5.45 -6.45 -0.89
C GLY A 109 -6.18 -5.11 -0.91
N VAL A 110 -5.89 -4.33 -1.95
CA VAL A 110 -6.45 -2.99 -2.19
C VAL A 110 -7.15 -2.99 -3.53
N PHE A 111 -8.36 -2.45 -3.59
CA PHE A 111 -8.98 -2.11 -4.87
C PHE A 111 -8.61 -0.68 -5.24
N CYS A 112 -8.12 -0.51 -6.47
CA CYS A 112 -7.82 0.79 -7.04
C CYS A 112 -8.72 1.05 -8.23
N ALA A 113 -9.31 2.25 -8.26
CA ALA A 113 -10.08 2.75 -9.39
C ALA A 113 -9.17 3.51 -10.35
N PHE A 114 -9.35 3.21 -11.62
CA PHE A 114 -8.70 3.79 -12.79
C PHE A 114 -9.75 4.31 -13.77
N PRO A 115 -9.40 5.21 -14.70
CA PRO A 115 -10.37 5.79 -15.62
C PRO A 115 -11.19 4.74 -16.38
N ASN A 116 -10.60 3.58 -16.71
CA ASN A 116 -11.26 2.53 -17.49
C ASN A 116 -11.70 1.31 -16.67
N GLY A 117 -11.66 1.36 -15.33
CA GLY A 117 -12.14 0.27 -14.49
C GLY A 117 -11.47 0.19 -13.12
N CYS A 118 -11.71 -0.90 -12.40
CA CYS A 118 -11.10 -1.15 -11.10
C CYS A 118 -10.22 -2.41 -11.15
N ARG A 119 -9.12 -2.42 -10.38
CA ARG A 119 -8.26 -3.60 -10.22
C ARG A 119 -8.02 -3.87 -8.74
N LYS A 120 -7.87 -5.15 -8.37
CA LYS A 120 -7.46 -5.57 -7.02
C LYS A 120 -5.95 -5.87 -7.04
N GLU A 121 -5.19 -5.19 -6.19
CA GLU A 121 -3.79 -5.48 -5.91
C GLU A 121 -3.69 -6.32 -4.62
N ARG A 122 -2.94 -7.42 -4.64
CA ARG A 122 -2.72 -8.33 -3.49
C ARG A 122 -1.24 -8.68 -3.40
N ASP A 123 -0.75 -8.87 -2.18
CA ASP A 123 0.64 -9.26 -1.95
C ASP A 123 0.86 -10.79 -1.98
N HIS A 124 2.02 -11.18 -2.53
CA HIS A 124 2.76 -12.44 -2.39
C HIS A 124 2.47 -13.74 -3.18
N ARG A 125 1.36 -13.98 -3.91
CA ARG A 125 1.27 -15.24 -4.73
C ARG A 125 0.41 -15.17 -6.00
N GLY A 126 0.89 -14.44 -7.01
CA GLY A 126 0.44 -14.65 -8.38
C GLY A 126 -0.44 -13.52 -8.92
N TRP A 127 0.13 -12.85 -9.91
CA TRP A 127 -0.52 -11.86 -10.74
C TRP A 127 -1.54 -12.56 -11.62
N LEU A 128 -2.83 -12.41 -11.35
CA LEU A 128 -3.86 -12.73 -12.34
C LEU A 128 -4.73 -11.50 -12.56
N TRP A 129 -4.53 -10.90 -13.74
CA TRP A 129 -5.28 -9.77 -14.22
C TRP A 129 -6.75 -10.16 -14.36
N SER A 130 -7.63 -9.51 -13.61
CA SER A 130 -9.06 -9.50 -13.91
C SER A 130 -9.48 -8.04 -14.04
N ARG A 131 -9.60 -7.58 -15.29
CA ARG A 131 -10.31 -6.33 -15.60
C ARG A 131 -11.78 -6.57 -15.30
N THR A 132 -12.25 -6.12 -14.15
CA THR A 132 -13.69 -5.97 -13.93
C THR A 132 -14.06 -4.56 -14.39
N ARG A 133 -14.65 -4.45 -15.58
CA ARG A 133 -15.44 -3.26 -15.93
C ARG A 133 -16.68 -3.29 -15.04
N MET A 134 -16.79 -2.37 -14.08
CA MET A 134 -18.08 -2.09 -13.46
C MET A 134 -18.92 -1.37 -14.52
N LEU A 135 -20.06 -1.97 -14.85
CA LEU A 135 -21.11 -1.41 -15.72
C LEU A 135 -21.84 -0.27 -15.00
#